data_AF-A0A554JNB5-F1
#
_entry.id   AF-A0A554JNB5-F1
#
_cell.length_a   1.000
_cell.length_b   1.000
_cell.length_c   1.000
_cell.angle_alpha   90.00
_cell.angle_beta   90.00
_cell.angle_gamma   90.00
#
_symmetry.space_group_name_H-M   'P 1'
#
loop_
_entity.id
_entity.type
_entity.pdbx_description
1 polymer ?
#
loop_
_entity_poly.entity_id
_entity_poly.type
_entity_poly.pdbx_seq_one_letter_code
_entity_poly.pdbx_strand_id
1 'polypeptide(L)'
;MSIRMRHTRGHTGNRRSHHALSGTNVIKDKESGNLRLPHRLDEATGMYRGKQIAAPRAAHSHEKKAKGPSTEKPSEHVHEHAHAEHANAEAKSTKGISGKVATGGRPKARSGFGGGA
;
A
#
# COMPACT_ATOMS: atom_id res chain seq x y z
N MET A 1 0.04 -22.45 16.57
CA MET A 1 -0.58 -22.73 15.26
C MET A 1 0.34 -22.26 14.15
N SER A 2 0.94 -23.17 13.38
CA SER A 2 1.68 -22.82 12.15
C SER A 2 0.78 -22.98 10.93
N ILE A 3 0.80 -22.00 10.04
CA ILE A 3 0.11 -22.11 8.75
C ILE A 3 0.93 -23.07 7.88
N ARG A 4 0.38 -24.27 7.63
CA ARG A 4 1.06 -25.33 6.87
C ARG A 4 1.17 -25.00 5.37
N MET A 5 0.22 -24.24 4.81
CA MET A 5 0.18 -23.90 3.39
C MET A 5 -0.33 -22.48 3.14
N ARG A 6 0.08 -21.88 2.01
CA ARG A 6 -0.40 -20.55 1.60
C ARG A 6 -1.87 -20.60 1.22
N HIS A 7 -2.64 -19.60 1.67
CA HIS A 7 -4.02 -19.44 1.20
C HIS A 7 -4.04 -19.11 -0.29
N THR A 8 -4.98 -19.74 -1.00
CA THR A 8 -5.22 -19.41 -2.41
C THR A 8 -5.75 -17.98 -2.53
N ARG A 9 -5.53 -17.36 -3.69
CA ARG A 9 -6.09 -16.03 -3.98
C ARG A 9 -7.62 -16.02 -3.88
N GLY A 10 -8.30 -17.07 -4.36
CA GLY A 10 -9.75 -17.22 -4.25
C GLY A 10 -10.24 -17.27 -2.80
N HIS A 11 -9.59 -18.04 -1.93
CA HIS A 11 -9.96 -18.09 -0.51
C HIS A 11 -9.80 -16.73 0.18
N THR A 12 -8.70 -16.02 -0.12
CA THR A 12 -8.47 -14.68 0.41
C THR A 12 -9.48 -13.66 -0.12
N GLY A 13 -9.83 -13.74 -1.41
CA GLY A 13 -10.82 -12.87 -2.05
C GLY A 13 -12.23 -13.07 -1.48
N ASN A 14 -12.68 -14.32 -1.37
CA ASN A 14 -13.98 -14.64 -0.79
C ASN A 14 -14.07 -14.22 0.69
N ARG A 15 -12.98 -14.35 1.44
CA ARG A 15 -12.96 -13.86 2.83
C ARG A 15 -13.06 -12.33 2.89
N ARG A 16 -12.41 -11.62 1.97
CA ARG A 16 -12.37 -10.15 1.92
C ARG A 16 -13.53 -9.52 1.14
N SER A 17 -14.44 -10.31 0.56
CA SER A 17 -15.56 -9.79 -0.24
C SER A 17 -16.47 -8.86 0.57
N HIS A 18 -16.59 -9.11 1.88
CA HIS A 18 -17.40 -8.33 2.80
C HIS A 18 -16.66 -7.12 3.42
N HIS A 19 -15.39 -6.87 3.06
CA HIS A 19 -14.57 -5.80 3.64
C HIS A 19 -14.76 -4.43 2.95
N ALA A 20 -15.78 -4.28 2.11
CA ALA A 20 -16.02 -3.01 1.43
C ALA A 20 -16.41 -1.90 2.43
N LEU A 21 -15.86 -0.70 2.24
CA LEU A 21 -16.25 0.47 3.02
C LEU A 21 -17.60 1.00 2.53
N SER A 22 -18.48 1.38 3.45
CA SER A 22 -19.72 2.07 3.13
C SER A 22 -19.49 3.57 2.95
N GLY A 23 -20.27 4.18 2.05
CA GLY A 23 -20.28 5.63 1.89
C GLY A 23 -20.82 6.34 3.12
N THR A 24 -20.37 7.56 3.35
CA THR A 24 -20.90 8.41 4.42
C THR A 24 -22.11 9.20 3.91
N ASN A 25 -23.12 9.35 4.77
CA ASN A 25 -24.30 10.16 4.46
C ASN A 25 -23.95 11.64 4.61
N VAL A 26 -24.20 12.43 3.57
CA VAL A 26 -23.93 13.87 3.56
C VAL A 26 -25.23 14.60 3.21
N ILE A 27 -25.56 15.62 4.01
CA ILE A 27 -26.76 16.44 3.87
C ILE A 27 -26.36 17.86 3.48
N LYS A 28 -27.13 18.49 2.60
CA LYS A 28 -27.01 19.93 2.32
C LYS A 28 -27.68 20.73 3.43
N ASP A 29 -26.97 21.69 4.00
CA ASP A 29 -27.55 22.64 4.93
C ASP A 29 -28.49 23.61 4.21
N LYS A 30 -29.58 24.00 4.89
CA LYS A 30 -30.62 24.84 4.29
C LYS A 30 -30.21 26.30 4.21
N GLU A 31 -29.45 26.78 5.18
CA GLU A 31 -29.09 28.20 5.30
C GLU A 31 -27.79 28.49 4.55
N SER A 32 -26.75 27.68 4.77
CA SER A 32 -25.44 27.90 4.14
C SER A 32 -25.27 27.21 2.78
N GLY A 33 -26.13 26.25 2.44
CA GLY A 33 -25.97 25.41 1.25
C GLY A 33 -24.78 24.44 1.33
N ASN A 34 -24.02 24.45 2.43
CA ASN A 34 -22.83 23.62 2.61
C ASN A 34 -23.19 22.15 2.83
N LEU A 35 -22.26 21.27 2.49
CA LEU A 35 -22.36 19.84 2.78
C LEU A 35 -21.90 19.57 4.22
N ARG A 36 -22.77 18.94 5.01
CA ARG A 36 -22.47 18.53 6.39
C ARG A 36 -22.90 17.10 6.67
N LEU A 37 -22.32 16.52 7.71
CA LEU A 37 -22.76 15.23 8.22
C LEU A 37 -24.07 15.38 9.02
N PRO A 38 -24.97 14.38 9.00
CA PRO A 38 -26.15 14.36 9.84
C PRO A 38 -25.81 14.58 11.32
N HIS A 39 -26.63 15.34 12.02
CA HIS A 39 -26.47 15.66 13.45
C HIS A 39 -25.17 16.37 13.85
N ARG A 40 -24.38 16.85 12.88
CA ARG A 40 -23.20 17.67 13.14
C ARG A 40 -23.44 19.14 12.76
N LEU A 41 -22.65 19.98 13.41
CA LEU A 41 -22.46 21.39 13.09
C LEU A 41 -21.84 21.53 11.69
N ASP A 42 -22.16 22.61 10.98
CA ASP A 42 -21.36 23.04 9.82
C ASP A 42 -20.00 23.57 10.30
N GLU A 43 -18.90 22.94 9.88
CA GLU A 43 -17.54 23.30 10.29
C GLU A 43 -17.08 24.65 9.76
N ALA A 44 -17.67 25.12 8.66
CA ALA A 44 -17.32 26.41 8.07
C ALA A 44 -18.03 27.55 8.78
N THR A 45 -19.36 27.48 8.84
CA THR A 45 -20.18 28.57 9.39
C THR A 45 -20.35 28.49 10.89
N GLY A 46 -20.21 27.32 11.51
CA GLY A 46 -20.51 27.13 12.93
C GLY A 46 -22.01 27.07 13.23
N MET A 47 -22.83 26.80 12.22
CA MET A 47 -24.30 26.75 12.33
C MET A 47 -24.83 25.34 12.58
N TYR A 48 -25.84 25.22 13.45
CA TYR A 48 -26.63 24.00 13.63
C TYR A 48 -28.07 24.36 13.97
N ARG A 49 -29.03 23.77 13.25
CA ARG A 49 -30.48 23.98 13.43
C ARG A 49 -30.86 25.48 13.46
N GLY A 50 -30.25 26.29 12.59
CA GLY A 50 -30.54 27.72 12.45
C GLY A 50 -29.94 28.60 13.55
N LYS A 51 -29.08 28.05 14.41
CA LYS A 51 -28.40 28.81 15.47
C LYS A 51 -26.88 28.74 15.29
N GLN A 52 -26.23 29.87 15.52
CA GLN A 52 -24.77 29.97 15.60
C GLN A 52 -24.32 29.37 16.94
N ILE A 53 -23.59 28.25 16.91
CA ILE A 53 -23.12 27.59 18.14
C ILE A 53 -21.62 27.84 18.35
N ALA A 54 -20.83 27.78 17.28
CA ALA A 54 -19.40 28.07 17.33
C ALA A 54 -19.10 29.34 16.55
N ALA A 55 -18.05 30.08 16.89
CA ALA A 55 -17.57 31.13 16.00
C ALA A 55 -17.21 30.53 14.63
N PRO A 56 -17.47 31.25 13.51
CA PRO A 56 -17.13 30.76 12.19
C PRO A 56 -15.63 30.49 12.14
N ARG A 57 -15.25 29.33 11.62
CA ARG A 57 -13.84 28.95 11.56
C ARG A 57 -13.17 29.85 10.53
N ALA A 58 -12.24 30.69 10.96
CA ALA A 58 -11.37 31.41 10.03
C ALA A 58 -10.71 30.37 9.12
N ALA A 59 -10.86 30.53 7.81
CA ALA A 59 -10.37 29.57 6.83
C ALA A 59 -8.87 29.38 7.03
N HIS A 60 -8.47 28.28 7.66
CA HIS A 60 -7.08 27.87 7.69
C HIS A 60 -6.75 27.39 6.27
N SER A 61 -6.22 28.29 5.45
CA SER A 61 -5.61 27.92 4.18
C SER A 61 -4.52 26.92 4.50
N HIS A 62 -4.65 25.70 3.98
CA HIS A 62 -3.55 24.76 3.99
C HIS A 62 -2.52 25.31 3.00
N GLU A 63 -1.65 26.20 3.48
CA GLU A 63 -0.53 26.69 2.68
C GLU A 63 0.28 25.48 2.28
N LYS A 64 0.32 25.20 0.99
CA LYS A 64 1.24 24.22 0.44
C LYS A 64 2.63 24.77 0.76
N LYS A 65 3.29 24.21 1.77
CA LYS A 65 4.72 24.44 1.99
C LYS A 65 5.39 24.09 0.66
N ALA A 66 5.82 25.11 -0.07
CA ALA A 66 6.62 24.90 -1.26
C ALA A 66 7.83 24.08 -0.80
N LYS A 67 8.03 22.91 -1.40
CA LYS A 67 9.28 22.18 -1.25
C LYS A 67 10.34 23.08 -1.87
N GLY A 68 10.99 23.91 -1.05
CA GLY A 68 12.13 24.70 -1.50
C GLY A 68 13.18 23.77 -2.12
N PRO A 69 14.05 24.26 -3.01
CA PRO A 69 15.12 23.44 -3.55
C PRO A 69 15.98 22.96 -2.37
N SER A 70 15.85 21.67 -2.05
CA SER A 70 16.66 20.94 -1.08
C SER A 70 18.11 21.03 -1.53
N THR A 71 18.82 22.08 -1.15
CA THR A 71 20.21 22.33 -1.58
C THR A 71 21.23 21.66 -0.68
N GLU A 72 20.80 20.84 0.27
CA GLU A 72 21.72 20.04 1.08
C GLU A 72 21.41 18.56 0.88
N LYS A 73 22.44 17.83 0.40
CA LYS A 73 22.39 16.39 0.18
C LYS A 73 22.05 15.73 1.53
N PRO A 74 21.03 14.85 1.61
CA PRO A 74 20.82 14.07 2.82
C PRO A 74 22.09 13.26 3.08
N SER A 75 22.65 13.39 4.28
CA SER A 75 23.78 12.58 4.74
C SER A 75 23.46 11.11 4.49
N GLU A 76 24.34 10.42 3.76
CA GLU A 76 24.17 9.00 3.46
C GLU A 76 23.99 8.22 4.77
N HIS A 77 22.89 7.49 4.86
CA HIS A 77 22.62 6.65 6.02
C HIS A 77 23.53 5.41 5.90
N VAL A 78 24.67 5.44 6.59
CA VAL A 78 25.60 4.30 6.63
C VAL A 78 24.93 3.19 7.43
N HIS A 79 24.42 2.17 6.75
CA HIS A 79 24.01 0.93 7.41
C HIS A 79 25.25 0.06 7.62
N GLU A 80 25.71 -0.06 8.85
CA GLU A 80 26.70 -1.07 9.21
C GLU A 80 26.05 -2.45 9.17
N HIS A 81 26.18 -3.13 8.02
CA HIS A 81 25.88 -4.55 7.92
C HIS A 81 27.12 -5.33 8.38
N ALA A 82 27.05 -5.91 9.58
CA ALA A 82 28.02 -6.89 10.02
C ALA A 82 28.09 -8.03 8.98
N HIS A 83 29.23 -8.15 8.30
CA HIS A 83 29.52 -9.28 7.41
C HIS A 83 29.64 -10.55 8.26
N ALA A 84 28.55 -11.29 8.40
CA ALA A 84 28.63 -12.70 8.77
C ALA A 84 29.16 -13.45 7.54
N GLU A 85 30.45 -13.76 7.52
CA GLU A 85 31.03 -14.63 6.50
C GLU A 85 30.43 -16.03 6.62
N HIS A 86 29.52 -16.38 5.70
CA HIS A 86 29.06 -17.74 5.55
C HIS A 86 30.11 -18.53 4.75
N ALA A 87 30.90 -19.33 5.46
CA ALA A 87 32.05 -20.10 4.97
C ALA A 87 31.74 -21.25 3.97
N ASN A 88 30.68 -21.16 3.15
CA ASN A 88 30.33 -22.19 2.16
C ASN A 88 29.77 -21.58 0.88
N ALA A 89 30.53 -20.70 0.23
CA ALA A 89 30.22 -20.15 -1.10
C ALA A 89 31.24 -20.55 -2.17
N GLU A 90 31.86 -21.73 -2.05
CA GLU A 90 32.59 -22.37 -3.15
C GLU A 90 31.70 -23.37 -3.89
N ALA A 91 30.72 -22.86 -4.62
CA ALA A 91 30.12 -23.57 -5.74
C ALA A 91 29.59 -22.55 -6.75
N LYS A 92 30.49 -21.98 -7.54
CA LYS A 92 30.16 -21.13 -8.70
C LYS A 92 29.45 -21.98 -9.76
N SER A 93 28.15 -22.23 -9.59
CA SER A 93 27.33 -22.74 -10.67
C SER A 93 27.08 -21.61 -11.66
N THR A 94 27.69 -21.69 -12.84
CA THR A 94 27.49 -20.74 -13.95
C THR A 94 26.12 -20.99 -14.55
N LYS A 95 25.05 -20.54 -13.87
CA LYS A 95 23.68 -20.61 -14.37
C LYS A 95 23.12 -19.23 -14.66
N GLY A 96 23.93 -18.44 -15.37
CA GLY A 96 23.48 -17.24 -16.07
C GLY A 96 22.83 -17.57 -17.40
N ILE A 97 22.08 -16.59 -17.93
CA ILE A 97 21.41 -16.63 -19.24
C ILE A 97 22.36 -17.02 -20.39
N SER A 98 23.63 -16.64 -20.30
CA SER A 98 24.67 -16.93 -21.28
C SER A 98 25.00 -18.43 -21.41
N GLY A 99 24.86 -19.24 -20.34
CA GLY A 99 25.08 -20.68 -20.41
C GLY A 99 23.97 -21.43 -21.18
N LYS A 100 22.76 -20.87 -21.22
CA LYS A 100 21.59 -21.48 -21.91
C LYS A 100 21.66 -21.38 -23.43
N VAL A 101 22.41 -20.41 -23.96
CA VAL A 101 22.52 -20.18 -25.41
C VAL A 101 23.66 -21.00 -26.02
N ALA A 102 24.76 -21.18 -25.29
CA ALA A 102 25.97 -21.83 -25.82
C ALA A 102 25.90 -23.37 -25.92
N THR A 103 25.05 -24.05 -25.14
CA THR A 103 25.01 -25.52 -25.08
C THR A 103 23.80 -26.16 -25.76
N GLY A 104 22.96 -25.39 -26.45
CA GLY A 104 21.77 -25.91 -27.16
C GLY A 104 20.76 -26.65 -26.26
N GLY A 105 20.94 -26.62 -24.95
CA GLY A 105 20.18 -27.39 -23.99
C GLY A 105 18.95 -26.63 -23.50
N ARG A 106 17.79 -26.90 -24.09
CA ARG A 106 16.50 -26.51 -23.48
C ARG A 106 16.45 -27.12 -22.06
N PRO A 107 16.11 -26.37 -21.01
CA PRO A 107 15.93 -26.96 -19.69
C PRO A 107 14.84 -28.03 -19.80
N LYS A 108 15.16 -29.25 -19.33
CA LYS A 108 14.24 -30.39 -19.27
C LYS A 108 13.11 -30.06 -18.28
N ALA A 109 12.11 -29.31 -18.75
CA ALA A 109 10.90 -29.03 -17.99
C ALA A 109 10.07 -30.31 -17.98
N ARG A 110 10.17 -31.05 -16.87
CA ARG A 110 9.12 -31.87 -16.23
C ARG A 110 8.05 -32.43 -17.18
N SER A 111 8.42 -33.41 -18.01
CA SER A 111 7.45 -34.34 -18.59
C SER A 111 7.15 -35.43 -17.55
N GLY A 112 6.16 -35.16 -16.71
CA GLY A 112 5.56 -36.14 -15.81
C GLY A 112 4.06 -36.23 -16.08
N PHE A 113 3.70 -36.36 -17.35
CA PHE A 113 2.42 -36.90 -17.79
C PHE A 113 2.63 -38.40 -18.02
N GLY A 114 1.93 -39.25 -17.27
CA GLY A 114 1.73 -40.66 -17.59
C GLY A 114 2.72 -41.64 -16.97
N GLY A 115 2.21 -42.52 -16.11
CA GLY A 115 2.88 -43.72 -15.64
C GLY A 115 1.88 -44.61 -14.93
N GLY A 116 1.05 -45.31 -15.72
CA GLY A 116 0.22 -46.38 -15.23
C GLY A 116 1.04 -47.67 -15.10
N ALA A 117 0.78 -48.39 -14.02
CA ALA A 117 0.76 -49.84 -13.86
C ALA A 117 -0.10 -50.11 -12.62
#